data_AF-A0A0A0NM39-F1
#
_entry.id   AF-A0A0A0NM39-F1
#
_cell.length_a   1.000
_cell.length_b   1.000
_cell.length_c   1.000
_cell.angle_alpha   90.00
_cell.angle_beta   90.00
_cell.angle_gamma   90.00
#
_symmetry.space_group_name_H-M   'P 1'
#
loop_
_entity.id
_entity.type
_entity.pdbx_description
1 polymer ?
#
loop_
_entity_poly.entity_id
_entity_poly.type
_entity_poly.pdbx_seq_one_letter_code
_entity_poly.pdbx_strand_id
1 'polypeptide(L)'
;MSIIHKTTMSPTKLELLTPWLPQQPWYAAAGRPPELSRVGGFRLDDPKGEVGIEFMVVRDDAGDRPAWYHVPMTYRAAPLDGAERALIGTTEHGVLGQRWIYDGPHDPVLVAQLIALLQGCAEPQAQSESHTPDPSVTVGVTGAGFDVLAAGAAGATAVANGPDGTRLLLDDGGPALHVTRVLRAEPGAEPGAEPGAESGPDSGPESESTGPLGHVSAGWRLSEGGEARGRYVVLYGGDTAS
;
A
#
# COMPACT_ATOMS: atom_id res chain seq x y z
N MET A 1 14.11 2.58 13.37
CA MET A 1 13.64 1.24 12.94
C MET A 1 12.59 0.73 13.89
N SER A 2 11.54 0.09 13.37
CA SER A 2 10.41 -0.39 14.17
C SER A 2 10.67 -1.78 14.77
N ILE A 3 10.15 -2.01 15.98
CA ILE A 3 10.25 -3.29 16.70
C ILE A 3 8.91 -4.01 16.62
N ILE A 4 8.93 -5.31 16.33
CA ILE A 4 7.76 -6.18 16.36
C ILE A 4 7.66 -6.84 17.73
N HIS A 5 6.65 -6.45 18.49
CA HIS A 5 6.32 -7.12 19.73
C HIS A 5 5.42 -8.33 19.44
N LYS A 6 5.86 -9.52 19.86
CA LYS A 6 5.00 -10.71 19.91
C LYS A 6 4.07 -10.59 21.10
N THR A 7 2.97 -9.86 20.93
CA THR A 7 1.97 -9.61 21.98
C THR A 7 0.56 -9.60 21.40
N THR A 8 -0.43 -9.44 22.27
CA THR A 8 -1.85 -9.36 21.90
C THR A 8 -2.23 -7.95 21.49
N MET A 9 -3.20 -7.86 20.57
CA MET A 9 -3.92 -6.63 20.21
C MET A 9 -5.41 -6.92 20.37
N SER A 10 -6.14 -6.05 21.06
CA SER A 10 -7.59 -6.19 21.23
C SER A 10 -8.30 -4.85 21.01
N PRO A 11 -9.18 -4.73 19.99
CA PRO A 11 -9.42 -5.71 18.93
C PRO A 11 -8.18 -5.98 18.07
N THR A 12 -8.12 -7.14 17.44
CA THR A 12 -7.10 -7.46 16.43
C THR A 12 -7.30 -6.61 15.17
N LYS A 13 -6.26 -6.53 14.34
CA LYS A 13 -6.34 -5.79 13.06
C LYS A 13 -7.46 -6.34 12.16
N LEU A 14 -7.62 -7.66 12.08
CA LEU A 14 -8.68 -8.26 11.26
C LEU A 14 -10.06 -7.92 11.81
N GLU A 15 -10.26 -7.95 13.13
CA GLU A 15 -11.52 -7.55 13.76
C GLU A 15 -11.87 -6.07 13.53
N LEU A 16 -10.86 -5.19 13.43
CA LEU A 16 -11.08 -3.78 13.04
C LEU A 16 -11.41 -3.64 11.55
N LEU A 17 -10.80 -4.46 10.69
CA LEU A 17 -11.04 -4.43 9.25
C LEU A 17 -12.40 -5.02 8.86
N THR A 18 -12.92 -6.01 9.60
CA THR A 18 -14.23 -6.63 9.33
C THR A 18 -15.39 -5.61 9.21
N PRO A 19 -15.58 -4.66 10.15
CA PRO A 19 -16.60 -3.62 9.99
C PRO A 19 -16.16 -2.47 9.07
N TRP A 20 -14.86 -2.23 8.90
CA TRP A 20 -14.34 -1.08 8.13
C TRP A 20 -14.34 -1.31 6.61
N LEU A 21 -13.97 -2.51 6.15
CA LEU A 21 -13.88 -2.86 4.72
C LEU A 21 -15.20 -2.65 3.97
N PRO A 22 -16.38 -3.10 4.46
CA PRO A 22 -17.65 -2.91 3.77
C PRO A 22 -18.07 -1.44 3.56
N GLN A 23 -17.43 -0.51 4.26
CA GLN A 23 -17.69 0.94 4.12
C GLN A 23 -16.88 1.58 2.99
N GLN A 24 -15.95 0.84 2.39
CA GLN A 24 -15.06 1.35 1.35
C GLN A 24 -15.68 1.20 -0.04
N PRO A 25 -15.52 2.19 -0.95
CA PRO A 25 -16.15 2.16 -2.28
C PRO A 25 -15.58 1.08 -3.22
N TRP A 26 -14.40 0.56 -2.90
CA TRP A 26 -13.71 -0.49 -3.65
C TRP A 26 -13.97 -1.91 -3.12
N TYR A 27 -14.75 -2.06 -2.05
CA TYR A 27 -15.08 -3.36 -1.49
C TYR A 27 -16.08 -4.12 -2.38
N ALA A 28 -15.72 -5.33 -2.81
CA ALA A 28 -16.45 -6.06 -3.84
C ALA A 28 -17.52 -7.03 -3.29
N ALA A 29 -17.37 -7.54 -2.06
CA ALA A 29 -18.27 -8.55 -1.48
C ALA A 29 -19.41 -7.92 -0.66
N ALA A 30 -20.03 -6.86 -1.19
CA ALA A 30 -21.08 -6.12 -0.50
C ALA A 30 -22.26 -7.03 -0.09
N GLY A 31 -22.69 -6.91 1.16
CA GLY A 31 -23.86 -7.61 1.70
C GLY A 31 -23.59 -8.93 2.43
N ARG A 32 -22.33 -9.37 2.54
CA ARG A 32 -21.91 -10.48 3.40
C ARG A 32 -20.86 -10.00 4.41
N PRO A 33 -20.84 -10.50 5.66
CA PRO A 33 -19.77 -10.19 6.60
C PRO A 33 -18.42 -10.68 6.05
N PRO A 34 -17.35 -9.86 6.08
CA PRO A 34 -16.04 -10.30 5.60
C PRO A 34 -15.47 -11.50 6.38
N GLU A 35 -14.88 -12.45 5.67
CA GLU A 35 -14.17 -13.61 6.23
C GLU A 35 -12.67 -13.43 5.98
N LEU A 36 -12.01 -12.71 6.88
CA LEU A 36 -10.67 -12.19 6.64
C LEU A 36 -9.56 -13.11 7.12
N SER A 37 -8.54 -13.28 6.28
CA SER A 37 -7.25 -13.86 6.66
C SER A 37 -6.10 -13.01 6.13
N ARG A 38 -5.02 -12.85 6.92
CA ARG A 38 -3.82 -12.15 6.46
C ARG A 38 -2.98 -13.08 5.59
N VAL A 39 -2.62 -12.63 4.39
CA VAL A 39 -1.90 -13.45 3.40
C VAL A 39 -0.61 -12.84 2.88
N GLY A 40 -0.30 -11.58 3.24
CA GLY A 40 0.94 -10.96 2.81
C GLY A 40 1.09 -9.51 3.27
N GLY A 41 2.10 -8.87 2.69
CA GLY A 41 2.44 -7.50 2.96
C GLY A 41 3.81 -7.30 3.60
N PHE A 42 4.15 -6.04 3.84
CA PHE A 42 5.45 -5.61 4.35
C PHE A 42 5.29 -4.40 5.27
N ARG A 43 6.40 -3.86 5.78
CA ARG A 43 6.44 -2.67 6.63
C ARG A 43 7.42 -1.64 6.08
N LEU A 44 7.22 -0.40 6.49
CA LEU A 44 8.25 0.64 6.41
C LEU A 44 8.51 1.18 7.80
N ASP A 45 9.70 1.73 7.99
CA ASP A 45 10.08 2.35 9.24
C ASP A 45 9.83 3.85 9.18
N ASP A 46 9.18 4.38 10.21
CA ASP A 46 9.20 5.82 10.45
C ASP A 46 10.61 6.23 10.92
N PRO A 47 11.27 7.20 10.24
CA PRO A 47 12.56 7.72 10.65
C PRO A 47 12.59 8.27 12.08
N LYS A 48 11.45 8.76 12.59
CA LYS A 48 11.32 9.24 13.97
C LYS A 48 10.94 8.13 14.96
N GLY A 49 10.50 6.98 14.47
CA GLY A 49 10.09 5.85 15.28
C GLY A 49 8.80 6.06 16.08
N GLU A 50 7.98 7.03 15.72
CA GLU A 50 6.73 7.39 16.41
C GLU A 50 5.51 6.67 15.81
N VAL A 51 5.57 6.37 14.52
CA VAL A 51 4.48 5.77 13.75
C VAL A 51 4.87 4.39 13.25
N GLY A 52 4.05 3.37 13.56
CA GLY A 52 4.16 2.09 12.88
C GLY A 52 3.55 2.18 11.48
N ILE A 53 4.21 1.64 10.45
CA ILE A 53 3.72 1.67 9.07
C ILE A 53 3.68 0.23 8.54
N GLU A 54 2.52 -0.20 8.06
CA GLU A 54 2.32 -1.55 7.52
C GLU A 54 1.49 -1.51 6.24
N PHE A 55 1.86 -2.33 5.27
CA PHE A 55 1.12 -2.59 4.05
C PHE A 55 0.59 -4.00 4.16
N MET A 56 -0.66 -4.20 4.59
CA MET A 56 -1.21 -5.54 4.79
C MET A 56 -1.99 -6.01 3.56
N VAL A 57 -1.85 -7.29 3.21
CA VAL A 57 -2.80 -7.95 2.31
C VAL A 57 -3.69 -8.89 3.09
N VAL A 58 -4.99 -8.66 2.99
CA VAL A 58 -6.02 -9.55 3.52
C VAL A 58 -6.74 -10.24 2.36
N ARG A 59 -6.99 -11.53 2.54
CA ARG A 59 -7.92 -12.30 1.72
C ARG A 59 -9.29 -12.27 2.38
N ASP A 60 -10.33 -12.05 1.59
CA ASP A 60 -11.72 -12.16 1.98
C ASP A 60 -12.39 -13.30 1.21
N ASP A 61 -12.92 -14.28 1.95
CA ASP A 61 -13.60 -15.46 1.42
C ASP A 61 -15.14 -15.35 1.45
N ALA A 62 -15.70 -14.21 1.88
CA ALA A 62 -17.15 -14.04 1.99
C ALA A 62 -17.88 -14.05 0.62
N GLY A 63 -17.21 -13.64 -0.45
CA GLY A 63 -17.75 -13.56 -1.81
C GLY A 63 -17.81 -14.92 -2.54
N ASP A 64 -18.36 -14.92 -3.75
CA ASP A 64 -18.41 -16.14 -4.59
C ASP A 64 -17.01 -16.55 -5.10
N ARG A 65 -16.06 -15.62 -5.08
CA ARG A 65 -14.63 -15.86 -5.30
C ARG A 65 -13.82 -15.12 -4.25
N PRO A 66 -12.64 -15.65 -3.84
CA PRO A 66 -11.75 -14.93 -2.95
C PRO A 66 -11.35 -13.58 -3.55
N ALA A 67 -11.32 -12.54 -2.70
CA ALA A 67 -10.81 -11.22 -3.03
C ALA A 67 -9.57 -10.90 -2.18
N TRP A 68 -8.62 -10.16 -2.75
CA TRP A 68 -7.43 -9.70 -2.03
C TRP A 68 -7.45 -8.19 -1.90
N TYR A 69 -7.44 -7.71 -0.67
CA TYR A 69 -7.43 -6.28 -0.37
C TYR A 69 -6.10 -5.87 0.21
N HIS A 70 -5.52 -4.83 -0.37
CA HIS A 70 -4.32 -4.17 0.13
C HIS A 70 -4.73 -2.99 1.01
N VAL A 71 -4.30 -3.05 2.27
CA VAL A 71 -4.66 -2.10 3.33
C VAL A 71 -3.38 -1.54 3.97
N PRO A 72 -2.85 -0.43 3.44
CA PRO A 72 -1.86 0.35 4.16
C PRO A 72 -2.46 0.93 5.44
N MET A 73 -1.75 0.80 6.54
CA MET A 73 -2.19 1.24 7.85
C MET A 73 -1.06 1.94 8.59
N THR A 74 -1.41 2.95 9.39
CA THR A 74 -0.50 3.54 10.38
C THR A 74 -0.98 3.28 11.80
N TYR A 75 -0.02 3.15 12.71
CA TYR A 75 -0.24 2.91 14.15
C TYR A 75 0.33 4.07 14.94
N ARG A 76 -0.53 4.84 15.61
CA ARG A 76 -0.13 6.02 16.39
C ARG A 76 -0.41 5.85 17.88
N ALA A 77 0.43 6.49 18.70
CA ALA A 77 0.27 6.52 20.16
C ALA A 77 -0.79 7.53 20.65
N ALA A 78 -1.30 8.37 19.75
CA ALA A 78 -2.32 9.38 20.01
C ALA A 78 -3.15 9.58 18.73
N PRO A 79 -4.36 10.18 18.83
CA PRO A 79 -5.13 10.58 17.65
C PRO A 79 -4.31 11.49 16.71
N LEU A 80 -4.54 11.33 15.40
CA LEU A 80 -4.06 12.23 14.36
C LEU A 80 -5.14 13.27 14.06
N ASP A 81 -4.82 14.54 14.34
CA ASP A 81 -5.73 15.67 14.13
C ASP A 81 -6.12 15.79 12.64
N GLY A 82 -7.42 15.95 12.37
CA GLY A 82 -7.95 16.13 11.00
C GLY A 82 -8.05 14.85 10.17
N ALA A 83 -7.69 13.70 10.73
CA ALA A 83 -7.76 12.39 10.08
C ALA A 83 -8.90 11.50 10.62
N GLU A 84 -9.91 12.07 11.26
CA GLU A 84 -10.99 11.32 11.93
C GLU A 84 -11.74 10.40 10.95
N ARG A 85 -11.92 10.85 9.70
CA ARG A 85 -12.56 10.05 8.64
C ARG A 85 -11.72 8.87 8.17
N ALA A 86 -10.41 8.91 8.42
CA ALA A 86 -9.49 7.84 8.08
C ALA A 86 -9.28 6.86 9.25
N LEU A 87 -9.86 7.10 10.42
CA LEU A 87 -9.73 6.20 11.56
C LEU A 87 -10.40 4.86 11.25
N ILE A 88 -9.62 3.79 11.21
CA ILE A 88 -10.12 2.41 11.11
C ILE A 88 -10.65 1.98 12.49
N GLY A 89 -9.91 2.30 13.55
CA GLY A 89 -10.33 2.05 14.92
C GLY A 89 -9.20 2.22 15.92
N THR A 90 -9.46 1.81 17.16
CA THR A 90 -8.46 1.78 18.23
C THR A 90 -8.29 0.37 18.75
N THR A 91 -7.10 0.07 19.27
CA THR A 91 -6.75 -1.24 19.82
C THR A 91 -5.84 -1.08 21.04
N GLU A 92 -5.99 -1.96 22.02
CA GLU A 92 -5.07 -2.07 23.14
C GLU A 92 -3.94 -3.04 22.78
N HIS A 93 -2.71 -2.54 22.67
CA HIS A 93 -1.53 -3.33 22.37
C HIS A 93 -0.78 -3.67 23.65
N GLY A 94 -0.60 -4.97 23.95
CA GLY A 94 -0.11 -5.44 25.26
C GLY A 94 1.26 -4.92 25.71
N VAL A 95 2.05 -4.32 24.83
CA VAL A 95 3.34 -3.66 25.17
C VAL A 95 3.31 -2.13 24.97
N LEU A 96 2.50 -1.64 24.04
CA LEU A 96 2.56 -0.24 23.61
C LEU A 96 1.38 0.57 24.18
N GLY A 97 0.43 -0.07 24.85
CA GLY A 97 -0.80 0.58 25.29
C GLY A 97 -1.79 0.77 24.13
N GLN A 98 -2.75 1.67 24.32
CA GLN A 98 -3.70 2.06 23.29
C GLN A 98 -3.01 2.58 22.02
N ARG A 99 -3.54 2.17 20.87
CA ARG A 99 -3.09 2.57 19.53
C ARG A 99 -4.27 3.01 18.69
N TRP A 100 -4.08 4.07 17.92
CA TRP A 100 -5.00 4.52 16.88
C TRP A 100 -4.52 4.00 15.53
N ILE A 101 -5.40 3.31 14.82
CA ILE A 101 -5.11 2.71 13.52
C ILE A 101 -5.84 3.50 12.45
N TYR A 102 -5.08 4.06 11.51
CA TYR A 102 -5.60 4.86 10.42
C TYR A 102 -5.43 4.16 9.08
N ASP A 103 -6.32 4.48 8.15
CA ASP A 103 -6.16 4.20 6.74
C ASP A 103 -4.98 5.01 6.20
N GLY A 104 -3.89 4.32 5.93
CA GLY A 104 -2.57 4.91 5.79
C GLY A 104 -2.39 5.95 4.69
N PRO A 105 -3.10 5.92 3.53
CA PRO A 105 -2.98 6.97 2.52
C PRO A 105 -3.42 8.36 2.99
N HIS A 106 -4.14 8.46 4.12
CA HIS A 106 -4.48 9.73 4.77
C HIS A 106 -3.45 10.18 5.82
N ASP A 107 -2.41 9.39 6.07
CA ASP A 107 -1.38 9.69 7.04
C ASP A 107 -0.11 10.24 6.35
N PRO A 108 0.33 11.48 6.65
CA PRO A 108 1.47 12.09 5.98
C PRO A 108 2.78 11.31 6.20
N VAL A 109 2.92 10.57 7.31
CA VAL A 109 4.13 9.78 7.57
C VAL A 109 4.20 8.57 6.62
N LEU A 110 3.07 7.91 6.35
CA LEU A 110 3.05 6.82 5.38
C LEU A 110 3.31 7.34 3.97
N VAL A 111 2.69 8.46 3.57
CA VAL A 111 2.90 9.05 2.24
C VAL A 111 4.37 9.42 2.04
N ALA A 112 5.00 10.07 3.02
CA ALA A 112 6.42 10.42 2.97
C ALA A 112 7.31 9.16 2.87
N GLN A 113 7.00 8.09 3.60
CA GLN A 113 7.77 6.84 3.51
C GLN A 113 7.54 6.08 2.20
N LEU A 114 6.35 6.16 1.58
CA LEU A 114 6.13 5.63 0.24
C LEU A 114 6.96 6.37 -0.82
N ILE A 115 7.02 7.70 -0.73
CA ILE A 115 7.86 8.53 -1.60
C ILE A 115 9.35 8.17 -1.39
N ALA A 116 9.79 8.07 -0.14
CA ALA A 116 11.16 7.68 0.18
C ALA A 116 11.50 6.27 -0.33
N LEU A 117 10.56 5.32 -0.27
CA LEU A 117 10.75 3.98 -0.82
C LEU A 117 10.95 4.04 -2.35
N LEU A 118 10.11 4.80 -3.07
CA LEU A 118 10.25 5.01 -4.50
C LEU A 118 11.58 5.70 -4.87
N GLN A 119 12.08 6.59 -4.01
CA GLN A 119 13.38 7.24 -4.17
C GLN A 119 14.58 6.33 -3.81
N GLY A 120 14.34 5.13 -3.26
CA GLY A 120 15.39 4.25 -2.73
C GLY A 120 16.00 4.72 -1.40
N CYS A 121 15.34 5.65 -0.70
CA CYS A 121 15.76 6.19 0.59
C CYS A 121 15.10 5.49 1.81
N ALA A 122 14.09 4.65 1.58
CA ALA A 122 13.51 3.79 2.60
C ALA A 122 13.61 2.31 2.18
N GLU A 123 13.80 1.42 3.16
CA GLU A 123 13.97 -0.01 2.92
C GLU A 123 12.73 -0.79 3.41
N PRO A 124 12.11 -1.63 2.55
CA PRO A 124 11.00 -2.47 2.97
C PRO A 124 11.46 -3.49 4.00
N GLN A 125 10.66 -3.66 5.06
CA GLN A 125 10.94 -4.58 6.16
C GLN A 125 9.93 -5.72 6.20
N ALA A 126 10.37 -6.89 6.66
CA ALA A 126 9.54 -8.06 6.83
C ALA A 126 8.40 -7.78 7.80
N GLN A 127 7.19 -8.22 7.45
CA GLN A 127 5.99 -7.88 8.23
C GLN A 127 5.94 -8.53 9.63
N SER A 128 6.73 -9.59 9.86
CA SER A 128 6.66 -10.41 11.08
C SER A 128 8.00 -10.57 11.82
N GLU A 129 9.07 -9.94 11.32
CA GLU A 129 10.40 -9.94 11.95
C GLU A 129 10.94 -8.52 12.11
N SER A 130 11.56 -8.23 13.25
CA SER A 130 12.15 -6.91 13.52
C SER A 130 13.48 -6.76 12.79
N HIS A 131 13.71 -5.58 12.19
CA HIS A 131 15.00 -5.21 11.56
C HIS A 131 15.45 -6.17 10.45
N THR A 132 14.50 -6.84 9.79
CA THR A 132 14.78 -7.76 8.70
C THR A 132 14.27 -7.11 7.41
N PRO A 133 15.16 -6.76 6.46
CA PRO A 133 14.74 -6.31 5.13
C PRO A 133 13.86 -7.36 4.44
N ASP A 134 12.91 -6.90 3.63
CA ASP A 134 12.06 -7.76 2.80
C ASP A 134 12.48 -7.65 1.32
N PRO A 135 13.37 -8.53 0.83
CA PRO A 135 13.83 -8.48 -0.55
C PRO A 135 12.76 -8.89 -1.56
N SER A 136 11.60 -9.39 -1.11
CA SER A 136 10.49 -9.73 -2.01
C SER A 136 9.75 -8.49 -2.52
N VAL A 137 9.94 -7.32 -1.87
CA VAL A 137 9.37 -6.04 -2.31
C VAL A 137 10.30 -5.41 -3.34
N THR A 138 9.80 -5.16 -4.54
CA THR A 138 10.58 -4.55 -5.63
C THR A 138 10.07 -3.16 -5.96
N VAL A 139 11.00 -2.26 -6.25
CA VAL A 139 10.72 -0.89 -6.67
C VAL A 139 11.27 -0.70 -8.08
N GLY A 140 10.44 -0.17 -8.98
CA GLY A 140 10.87 0.19 -10.33
C GLY A 140 10.45 1.63 -10.62
N VAL A 141 11.40 2.51 -10.95
CA VAL A 141 11.17 3.94 -11.21
C VAL A 141 11.93 4.37 -12.45
N THR A 142 11.29 5.11 -13.35
CA THR A 142 11.90 5.68 -14.55
C THR A 142 12.70 6.94 -14.20
N GLY A 143 13.60 7.39 -15.08
CA GLY A 143 14.34 8.66 -14.86
C GLY A 143 13.40 9.84 -14.59
N ALA A 144 12.33 9.97 -15.39
CA ALA A 144 11.29 10.98 -15.19
C ALA A 144 10.57 10.83 -13.84
N GLY A 145 10.35 9.61 -13.35
CA GLY A 145 9.81 9.36 -12.02
C GLY A 145 10.73 9.88 -10.91
N PHE A 146 12.04 9.68 -11.02
CA PHE A 146 13.02 10.22 -10.07
C PHE A 146 13.01 11.75 -10.05
N ASP A 147 13.01 12.40 -11.22
CA ASP A 147 12.98 13.86 -11.32
C ASP A 147 11.74 14.45 -10.62
N VAL A 148 10.59 13.82 -10.85
CA VAL A 148 9.31 14.19 -10.22
C VAL A 148 9.37 14.05 -8.69
N LEU A 149 9.92 12.96 -8.17
CA LEU A 149 10.03 12.74 -6.73
C LEU A 149 11.06 13.68 -6.09
N ALA A 150 12.15 14.00 -6.80
CA ALA A 150 13.19 14.92 -6.34
C ALA A 150 12.71 16.38 -6.26
N ALA A 151 11.66 16.75 -6.99
CA ALA A 151 11.08 18.10 -6.99
C ALA A 151 10.41 18.51 -5.65
N GLY A 152 10.35 17.61 -4.65
CA GLY A 152 10.10 17.98 -3.25
C GLY A 152 8.70 17.72 -2.72
N ALA A 153 7.97 16.75 -3.27
CA ALA A 153 6.70 16.31 -2.70
C ALA A 153 6.90 15.74 -1.28
N ALA A 154 6.44 16.48 -0.27
CA ALA A 154 6.56 16.09 1.14
C ALA A 154 5.31 15.39 1.70
N GLY A 155 4.22 15.33 0.92
CA GLY A 155 2.94 14.74 1.34
C GLY A 155 1.89 14.82 0.22
N ALA A 156 0.68 14.32 0.49
CA ALA A 156 -0.44 14.41 -0.43
C ALA A 156 -1.27 15.67 -0.16
N THR A 157 -1.58 16.43 -1.22
CA THR A 157 -2.46 17.60 -1.17
C THR A 157 -3.94 17.20 -1.24
N ALA A 158 -4.24 16.06 -1.87
CA ALA A 158 -5.58 15.49 -1.92
C ALA A 158 -5.53 13.95 -1.90
N VAL A 159 -6.55 13.35 -1.28
CA VAL A 159 -6.73 11.90 -1.20
C VAL A 159 -8.15 11.55 -1.66
N ALA A 160 -8.28 10.68 -2.65
CA ALA A 160 -9.57 10.28 -3.21
C ALA A 160 -9.64 8.76 -3.41
N ASN A 161 -10.69 8.13 -2.88
CA ASN A 161 -10.97 6.72 -3.14
C ASN A 161 -11.67 6.55 -4.48
N GLY A 162 -11.15 5.65 -5.30
CA GLY A 162 -11.76 5.16 -6.53
C GLY A 162 -12.30 3.74 -6.37
N PRO A 163 -12.72 3.09 -7.48
CA PRO A 163 -13.34 1.77 -7.46
C PRO A 163 -12.37 0.61 -7.19
N ASP A 164 -11.07 0.81 -7.39
CA ASP A 164 -10.02 -0.21 -7.26
C ASP A 164 -8.81 0.23 -6.43
N GLY A 165 -8.74 1.50 -6.05
CA GLY A 165 -7.60 2.09 -5.39
C GLY A 165 -7.88 3.44 -4.74
N THR A 166 -6.85 4.01 -4.12
CA THR A 166 -6.85 5.37 -3.56
C THR A 166 -5.83 6.21 -4.31
N ARG A 167 -6.24 7.34 -4.87
CA ARG A 167 -5.36 8.30 -5.54
C ARG A 167 -4.92 9.39 -4.57
N LEU A 168 -3.62 9.66 -4.55
CA LEU A 168 -2.95 10.70 -3.77
C LEU A 168 -2.35 11.70 -4.74
N LEU A 169 -2.87 12.92 -4.78
CA LEU A 169 -2.21 14.01 -5.51
C LEU A 169 -1.09 14.55 -4.64
N LEU A 170 0.12 14.63 -5.17
CA LEU A 170 1.28 15.13 -4.43
C LEU A 170 1.46 16.65 -4.59
N ASP A 171 0.89 17.20 -5.67
CA ASP A 171 0.80 18.64 -5.93
C ASP A 171 -0.44 18.91 -6.81
N ASP A 172 -0.89 20.16 -6.90
CA ASP A 172 -2.04 20.54 -7.73
C ASP A 172 -1.70 20.44 -9.22
N GLY A 173 -2.46 19.62 -9.97
CA GLY A 173 -2.11 19.23 -11.35
C GLY A 173 -0.81 18.43 -11.48
N GLY A 174 -0.17 18.08 -10.37
CA GLY A 174 1.12 17.42 -10.32
C GLY A 174 1.05 15.90 -10.27
N PRO A 175 2.17 15.23 -9.97
CA PRO A 175 2.26 13.77 -9.93
C PRO A 175 1.32 13.16 -8.90
N ALA A 176 0.92 11.92 -9.16
CA ALA A 176 0.00 11.20 -8.30
C ALA A 176 0.50 9.80 -7.96
N LEU A 177 0.30 9.39 -6.71
CA LEU A 177 0.38 7.98 -6.33
C LEU A 177 -0.99 7.34 -6.41
N HIS A 178 -1.08 6.18 -7.01
CA HIS A 178 -2.24 5.29 -6.91
C HIS A 178 -1.87 4.12 -6.01
N VAL A 179 -2.52 4.06 -4.84
CA VAL A 179 -2.47 2.92 -3.94
C VAL A 179 -3.53 1.92 -4.39
N THR A 180 -3.10 0.81 -4.97
CA THR A 180 -4.03 -0.26 -5.38
C THR A 180 -4.64 -0.89 -4.14
N ARG A 181 -5.98 -0.92 -4.06
CA ARG A 181 -6.72 -1.48 -2.92
C ARG A 181 -7.26 -2.86 -3.20
N VAL A 182 -7.64 -3.14 -4.45
CA VAL A 182 -8.09 -4.46 -4.90
C VAL A 182 -6.98 -5.10 -5.72
N LEU A 183 -6.26 -6.05 -5.12
CA LEU A 183 -5.14 -6.71 -5.78
C LEU A 183 -5.63 -7.77 -6.76
N ARG A 184 -4.97 -7.80 -7.92
CA ARG A 184 -5.10 -8.85 -8.93
C ARG A 184 -3.71 -9.35 -9.24
N ALA A 185 -3.57 -10.66 -9.38
CA ALA A 185 -2.30 -11.25 -9.82
C ALA A 185 -1.96 -10.69 -11.21
N GLU A 186 -0.72 -10.22 -11.40
CA GLU A 186 -0.25 -9.83 -12.71
C GLU A 186 -0.17 -11.06 -13.64
N PRO A 187 -0.71 -10.98 -14.87
CA PRO A 187 -0.57 -12.07 -15.84
C PRO A 187 0.92 -12.34 -16.13
N GLY A 188 1.35 -13.60 -16.02
CA GLY A 188 2.73 -14.00 -16.32
C GLY A 188 3.74 -13.88 -15.17
N ALA A 189 3.29 -13.50 -13.97
CA ALA A 189 4.11 -13.59 -12.75
C ALA A 189 4.24 -15.06 -12.29
N GLU A 190 5.03 -15.87 -13.02
CA GLU A 190 5.42 -17.19 -12.54
C GLU A 190 6.53 -17.06 -11.48
N PRO A 191 6.52 -17.88 -10.41
CA PRO A 191 7.56 -17.85 -9.40
C PRO A 191 8.92 -18.25 -10.00
N GLY A 192 9.91 -17.35 -9.95
CA GLY A 192 11.29 -17.63 -10.34
C GLY A 192 11.69 -17.23 -11.76
N ALA A 193 10.88 -16.46 -12.49
CA ALA A 193 11.34 -15.83 -13.72
C ALA A 193 12.33 -14.70 -13.40
N GLU A 194 13.60 -14.89 -13.77
CA GLU A 194 14.60 -13.82 -13.87
C GLU A 194 14.01 -12.62 -14.67
N PRO A 195 14.39 -11.37 -14.37
CA PRO A 195 13.93 -10.20 -15.13
C PRO A 195 14.41 -10.30 -16.59
N GLY A 196 13.56 -10.89 -17.42
CA GLY A 196 13.81 -11.12 -18.83
C GLY A 196 13.55 -9.86 -19.66
N ALA A 197 14.66 -9.28 -20.13
CA ALA A 197 14.86 -8.54 -21.38
C ALA A 197 13.67 -7.81 -22.00
N GLU A 198 13.78 -6.48 -21.96
CA GLU A 198 13.32 -5.49 -22.94
C GLU A 198 12.60 -6.04 -24.18
N SER A 199 11.28 -5.85 -24.22
CA SER A 199 10.52 -5.96 -25.47
C SER A 199 10.75 -4.70 -26.29
N GLY A 200 11.28 -4.86 -27.51
CA GLY A 200 11.63 -3.78 -28.43
C GLY A 200 10.44 -2.93 -28.92
N PRO A 201 10.71 -1.83 -29.64
CA PRO A 201 9.74 -0.78 -29.88
C PRO A 201 8.75 -1.17 -30.98
N ASP A 202 7.45 -1.20 -30.65
CA ASP A 202 6.38 -1.20 -31.64
C ASP A 202 5.86 0.24 -31.77
N SER A 203 6.25 0.89 -32.87
CA SER A 203 5.85 2.26 -33.19
C SER A 203 4.48 2.28 -33.85
N GLY A 204 3.44 2.39 -33.02
CA GLY A 204 2.09 2.85 -33.39
C GLY A 204 1.88 4.31 -32.94
N PRO A 205 0.93 5.06 -33.52
CA PRO A 205 0.75 6.48 -33.21
C PRO A 205 0.36 6.64 -31.74
N GLU A 206 1.24 7.29 -30.99
CA GLU A 206 1.20 7.49 -29.55
C GLU A 206 0.06 8.44 -29.19
N SER A 207 -1.05 7.87 -28.74
CA SER A 207 -1.96 8.60 -27.86
C SER A 207 -1.18 8.84 -26.56
N GLU A 208 -0.86 10.09 -26.22
CA GLU A 208 -0.06 10.51 -25.05
C GLU A 208 -0.73 10.14 -23.70
N SER A 209 -0.92 8.85 -23.44
CA SER A 209 -1.14 8.31 -22.12
C SER A 209 0.22 8.23 -21.44
N THR A 210 0.52 9.18 -20.56
CA THR A 210 1.72 9.14 -19.72
C THR A 210 1.70 7.86 -18.89
N GLY A 211 2.50 6.87 -19.30
CA GLY A 211 2.61 5.59 -18.61
C GLY A 211 3.07 5.75 -17.15
N PRO A 212 3.03 4.67 -16.35
CA PRO A 212 3.51 4.72 -14.97
C PRO A 212 4.99 5.12 -14.93
N LEU A 213 5.31 6.14 -14.11
CA LEU A 213 6.67 6.62 -13.90
C LEU A 213 7.40 5.84 -12.80
N GLY A 214 6.66 5.09 -11.98
CA GLY A 214 7.25 4.19 -11.01
C GLY A 214 6.21 3.28 -10.36
N HIS A 215 6.66 2.27 -9.63
CA HIS A 215 5.79 1.36 -8.90
C HIS A 215 6.53 0.65 -7.76
N VAL A 216 5.75 0.19 -6.79
CA VAL A 216 6.14 -0.76 -5.75
C VAL A 216 5.32 -2.03 -5.94
N SER A 217 5.98 -3.18 -6.05
CA SER A 217 5.35 -4.48 -6.19
C SER A 217 5.78 -5.42 -5.07
N ALA A 218 4.87 -6.27 -4.61
CA ALA A 218 5.13 -7.28 -3.60
C ALA A 218 4.25 -8.52 -3.82
N GLY A 219 4.66 -9.63 -3.22
CA GLY A 219 3.92 -10.89 -3.29
C GLY A 219 2.90 -11.07 -2.17
N TRP A 220 1.94 -11.98 -2.36
CA TRP A 220 1.05 -12.49 -1.32
C TRP A 220 0.72 -13.95 -1.56
N ARG A 221 0.40 -14.66 -0.47
CA ARG A 221 0.15 -16.11 -0.52
C ARG A 221 -1.26 -16.43 -1.01
N LEU A 222 -1.36 -17.50 -1.79
CA LEU A 222 -2.61 -18.13 -2.21
C LEU A 222 -2.87 -19.38 -1.35
N SER A 223 -4.13 -19.83 -1.27
CA SER A 223 -4.50 -21.01 -0.45
C SER A 223 -3.83 -22.30 -0.88
N GLU A 224 -3.47 -22.43 -2.15
CA GLU A 224 -2.88 -23.66 -2.71
C GLU A 224 -1.35 -23.72 -2.52
N GLY A 225 -0.78 -22.84 -1.68
CA GLY A 225 0.67 -22.75 -1.47
C GLY A 225 1.42 -21.98 -2.56
N GLY A 226 0.71 -21.48 -3.57
CA GLY A 226 1.26 -20.56 -4.56
C GLY A 226 1.42 -19.13 -4.04
N GLU A 227 2.16 -18.32 -4.78
CA GLU A 227 2.34 -16.89 -4.53
C GLU A 227 1.83 -16.12 -5.76
N ALA A 228 1.10 -15.04 -5.51
CA ALA A 228 0.75 -14.06 -6.53
C ALA A 228 1.54 -12.77 -6.28
N ARG A 229 1.76 -12.00 -7.35
CA ARG A 229 2.44 -10.70 -7.29
C ARG A 229 1.62 -9.65 -8.02
N GLY A 230 1.77 -8.40 -7.60
CA GLY A 230 1.16 -7.26 -8.25
C GLY A 230 1.67 -5.94 -7.71
N ARG A 231 1.22 -4.86 -8.34
CA ARG A 231 1.56 -3.49 -7.96
C ARG A 231 0.71 -3.06 -6.77
N TYR A 232 1.38 -2.66 -5.70
CA TYR A 232 0.75 -2.13 -4.50
C TYR A 232 0.58 -0.62 -4.61
N VAL A 233 1.56 0.04 -5.22
CA VAL A 233 1.58 1.50 -5.45
C VAL A 233 2.11 1.77 -6.85
N VAL A 234 1.52 2.72 -7.56
CA VAL A 234 1.97 3.19 -8.87
C VAL A 234 2.11 4.71 -8.85
N LEU A 235 3.23 5.22 -9.33
CA LEU A 235 3.48 6.65 -9.54
C LEU A 235 3.12 7.02 -10.98
N TYR A 236 2.33 8.07 -11.13
CA TYR A 236 1.98 8.67 -12.42
C TYR A 236 2.52 10.10 -12.47
N GLY A 237 2.81 10.56 -13.70
CA GLY A 237 3.05 11.97 -13.96
C GLY A 237 1.80 12.81 -13.68
N GLY A 238 1.98 14.13 -13.60
CA GLY A 238 0.84 15.04 -13.60
C GLY A 238 0.12 15.00 -14.94
N ASP A 239 -1.18 15.30 -14.93
CA ASP A 239 -1.88 15.61 -16.16
C ASP A 239 -1.28 16.94 -16.67
N THR A 240 -0.50 16.89 -17.74
CA THR A 240 -0.24 18.09 -18.55
C THR A 240 -1.52 18.43 -19.31
N ALA A 241 -2.58 18.81 -18.59
CA ALA A 241 -3.73 19.45 -19.20
C ALA A 241 -3.32 20.88 -19.54
N SER A 242 -2.92 21.08 -20.80
CA SER A 242 -2.86 22.42 -21.43
C SER A 242 -4.23 23.06 -21.52
#